data_AF-A0A7I7URW6-F1
#
_entry.id   AF-A0A7I7URW6-F1
#
_cell.length_a   1.000
_cell.length_b   1.000
_cell.length_c   1.000
_cell.angle_alpha   90.00
_cell.angle_beta   90.00
_cell.angle_gamma   90.00
#
_symmetry.space_group_name_H-M   'P 1'
#
loop_
_entity.id
_entity.type
_entity.pdbx_description
1 polymer ?
#
loop_
_entity_poly.entity_id
_entity_poly.type
_entity_poly.pdbx_seq_one_letter_code
_entity_poly.pdbx_strand_id
1 'polypeptide(L)'
;MTITVATSKLIDTLTDALQTADDIVGGIHFATQRAPYKSEPGDTDLLVATSTDRYTIGHTWIPVDGDLIPTVWPVESAKTVLAICKSLGRKGDEHTVDIDATAAPPPEEPTEGEHPGWTVTLSETPALFDSDTEFQFHAHAETRFPTAMVHRALSGLLESKEPPEPSLLTQWGANVLAPLVAVAKRRKQPIRLFRQPLTEAHLVQIGDTWLGVAYPIKPLPGEASEEPSVEPILTPPAGAVDELREAIAEMKASGVTVTVDNPRGAVAQTIADAAAEVGAE
;
A
#
# COMPACT_ATOMS: atom_id res chain seq x y z
N MET A 1 2.46 -24.23 -18.17
CA MET A 1 3.42 -23.10 -18.25
C MET A 1 3.95 -22.94 -16.85
N THR A 2 5.26 -22.97 -16.67
CA THR A 2 5.87 -23.30 -15.38
C THR A 2 6.93 -22.28 -15.01
N ILE A 3 6.98 -21.91 -13.74
CA ILE A 3 8.06 -21.13 -13.15
C ILE A 3 8.71 -21.88 -12.00
N THR A 4 9.99 -21.65 -11.80
CA THR A 4 10.73 -22.05 -10.59
C THR A 4 10.99 -20.82 -9.74
N VAL A 5 10.65 -20.89 -8.45
CA VAL A 5 10.81 -19.77 -7.52
C VAL A 5 11.42 -20.22 -6.20
N ALA A 6 12.32 -19.40 -5.66
CA ALA A 6 12.85 -19.60 -4.32
C ALA A 6 11.72 -19.52 -3.28
N THR A 7 11.59 -20.56 -2.46
CA THR A 7 10.45 -20.72 -1.54
C THR A 7 10.37 -19.58 -0.54
N SER A 8 11.52 -19.11 -0.04
CA SER A 8 11.61 -17.95 0.84
C SER A 8 11.07 -16.67 0.19
N LYS A 9 11.37 -16.43 -1.09
CA LYS A 9 10.85 -15.28 -1.85
C LYS A 9 9.35 -15.40 -2.11
N LEU A 10 8.85 -16.60 -2.38
CA LEU A 10 7.41 -16.83 -2.56
C LEU A 10 6.65 -16.63 -1.24
N ILE A 11 7.17 -17.10 -0.10
CA ILE A 11 6.62 -16.85 1.24
C ILE A 11 6.50 -15.34 1.48
N ASP A 12 7.56 -14.60 1.21
CA ASP A 12 7.60 -13.15 1.40
C ASP A 12 6.58 -12.44 0.52
N THR A 13 6.50 -12.84 -0.76
CA THR A 13 5.57 -12.30 -1.75
C THR A 13 4.12 -12.54 -1.35
N LEU A 14 3.76 -13.77 -0.99
CA LEU A 14 2.42 -14.13 -0.53
C LEU A 14 2.07 -13.44 0.79
N THR A 15 3.02 -13.34 1.73
CA THR A 15 2.79 -12.66 3.01
C THR A 15 2.43 -11.20 2.81
N ASP A 16 3.07 -10.52 1.86
CA ASP A 16 2.76 -9.12 1.53
C ASP A 16 1.46 -8.99 0.74
N ALA A 17 1.28 -9.79 -0.31
CA ALA A 17 0.08 -9.71 -1.16
C ALA A 17 -1.19 -10.01 -0.37
N LEU A 18 -1.14 -10.94 0.59
CA LEU A 18 -2.27 -11.22 1.49
C LEU A 18 -2.66 -10.06 2.40
N GLN A 19 -1.80 -9.06 2.63
CA GLN A 19 -2.17 -7.89 3.43
C GLN A 19 -3.19 -7.00 2.72
N THR A 20 -3.15 -7.00 1.38
CA THR A 20 -4.00 -6.16 0.53
C THR A 20 -4.92 -7.00 -0.35
N ALA A 21 -5.16 -8.27 -0.06
CA ALA A 21 -6.02 -9.13 -0.86
C ALA A 21 -7.44 -9.22 -0.27
N ASP A 22 -8.46 -9.15 -1.13
CA ASP A 22 -9.87 -9.35 -0.79
C ASP A 22 -10.49 -10.33 -1.79
N ASP A 23 -11.24 -11.33 -1.30
CA ASP A 23 -11.93 -12.31 -2.14
C ASP A 23 -13.02 -11.67 -3.00
N ILE A 24 -13.58 -10.53 -2.56
CA ILE A 24 -14.58 -9.77 -3.35
C ILE A 24 -13.98 -9.32 -4.69
N VAL A 25 -12.68 -9.03 -4.74
CA VAL A 25 -11.96 -8.56 -5.94
C VAL A 25 -11.26 -9.71 -6.68
N GLY A 26 -11.49 -10.94 -6.26
CA GLY A 26 -10.97 -12.15 -6.91
C GLY A 26 -9.71 -12.74 -6.28
N GLY A 27 -9.05 -12.05 -5.35
CA GLY A 27 -7.84 -12.53 -4.66
C GLY A 27 -6.55 -11.87 -5.16
N ILE A 28 -5.51 -12.68 -5.41
CA ILE A 28 -4.17 -12.21 -5.78
C ILE A 28 -3.90 -12.54 -7.25
N HIS A 29 -3.67 -11.52 -8.06
CA HIS A 29 -3.23 -11.68 -9.45
C HIS A 29 -1.73 -11.96 -9.51
N PHE A 30 -1.37 -13.04 -10.18
CA PHE A 30 0.00 -13.44 -10.48
C PHE A 30 0.22 -13.45 -11.98
N ALA A 31 1.32 -12.87 -12.43
CA ALA A 31 1.77 -12.92 -13.81
C ALA A 31 3.29 -12.82 -13.88
N THR A 32 3.89 -13.33 -14.95
CA THR A 32 5.30 -13.10 -15.27
C THR A 32 5.48 -11.89 -16.16
N GLN A 33 6.56 -11.15 -15.92
CA GLN A 33 6.93 -9.99 -16.74
C GLN A 33 8.45 -9.88 -16.83
N ARG A 34 8.96 -9.50 -18.00
CA ARG A 34 10.36 -9.10 -18.18
C ARG A 34 10.54 -7.61 -17.90
N ALA A 35 11.37 -7.28 -16.93
CA ALA A 35 11.70 -5.90 -16.58
C ALA A 35 13.05 -5.81 -15.84
N PRO A 36 13.62 -4.59 -15.70
CA PRO A 36 14.82 -4.37 -14.91
C PRO A 36 14.62 -4.75 -13.44
N TYR A 37 15.63 -5.37 -12.83
CA TYR A 37 15.58 -5.76 -11.41
C TYR A 37 16.78 -5.24 -10.62
N LYS A 38 16.53 -4.24 -9.77
CA LYS A 38 17.55 -3.62 -8.91
C LYS A 38 18.79 -3.21 -9.72
N SER A 39 19.95 -3.77 -9.37
CA SER A 39 21.24 -3.52 -10.02
C SER A 39 21.63 -4.59 -11.03
N GLU A 40 20.77 -5.58 -11.28
CA GLU A 40 21.05 -6.63 -12.27
C GLU A 40 21.09 -6.03 -13.69
N PRO A 41 22.06 -6.43 -14.53
CA PRO A 41 22.16 -5.93 -15.89
C PRO A 41 21.06 -6.52 -16.79
N GLY A 42 20.32 -5.65 -17.47
CA GLY A 42 19.26 -6.05 -18.41
C GLY A 42 17.93 -6.40 -17.74
N ASP A 43 17.06 -7.07 -18.48
CA ASP A 43 15.73 -7.46 -18.00
C ASP A 43 15.75 -8.90 -17.47
N THR A 44 15.20 -9.09 -16.27
CA THR A 44 15.03 -10.40 -15.61
C THR A 44 13.57 -10.84 -15.72
N ASP A 45 13.32 -12.16 -15.71
CA ASP A 45 11.98 -12.71 -15.58
C ASP A 45 11.50 -12.52 -14.13
N LEU A 46 10.39 -11.82 -13.96
CA LEU A 46 9.84 -11.47 -12.65
C LEU A 46 8.46 -12.09 -12.49
N LEU A 47 8.23 -12.76 -11.36
CA LEU A 47 6.89 -13.05 -10.89
C LEU A 47 6.35 -11.80 -10.18
N VAL A 48 5.29 -11.25 -10.73
CA VAL A 48 4.56 -10.11 -10.22
C VAL A 48 3.35 -10.62 -9.44
N ALA A 49 3.17 -10.10 -8.22
CA ALA A 49 1.99 -10.32 -7.40
C ALA A 49 1.27 -8.99 -7.15
N THR A 50 0.01 -8.93 -7.57
CA THR A 50 -0.83 -7.74 -7.43
C THR A 50 -2.11 -8.09 -6.69
N SER A 51 -2.49 -7.27 -5.72
CA SER A 51 -3.67 -7.50 -4.87
C SER A 51 -4.32 -6.17 -4.48
N THR A 52 -5.63 -6.20 -4.19
CA THR A 52 -6.32 -5.02 -3.66
C THR A 52 -7.49 -5.39 -2.76
N ASP A 53 -7.71 -4.58 -1.73
CA ASP A 53 -8.88 -4.62 -0.83
C ASP A 53 -9.87 -3.48 -1.13
N ARG A 54 -9.73 -2.86 -2.32
CA ARG A 54 -10.43 -1.66 -2.82
C ARG A 54 -10.00 -0.34 -2.21
N TYR A 55 -9.34 -0.35 -1.05
CA TYR A 55 -8.84 0.87 -0.40
C TYR A 55 -7.32 1.02 -0.52
N THR A 56 -6.65 -0.11 -0.66
CA THR A 56 -5.22 -0.25 -0.83
C THR A 56 -4.96 -1.21 -1.99
N ILE A 57 -4.00 -0.85 -2.83
CA ILE A 57 -3.44 -1.72 -3.86
C ILE A 57 -2.03 -2.06 -3.41
N GLY A 58 -1.68 -3.34 -3.45
CA GLY A 58 -0.32 -3.83 -3.25
C GLY A 58 0.20 -4.47 -4.53
N HIS A 59 1.43 -4.15 -4.89
CA HIS A 59 2.12 -4.67 -6.06
C HIS A 59 3.58 -4.95 -5.72
N THR A 60 4.00 -6.20 -5.88
CA THR A 60 5.36 -6.62 -5.57
C THR A 60 5.86 -7.63 -6.59
N TRP A 61 7.17 -7.76 -6.71
CA TRP A 61 7.78 -8.65 -7.69
C TRP A 61 9.08 -9.26 -7.19
N ILE A 62 9.36 -10.46 -7.67
CA ILE A 62 10.56 -11.24 -7.36
C ILE A 62 11.09 -11.92 -8.62
N PRO A 63 12.41 -12.15 -8.72
CA PRO A 63 12.97 -12.89 -9.85
C PRO A 63 12.60 -14.37 -9.78
N VAL A 64 12.29 -14.94 -10.94
CA VAL A 64 11.94 -16.35 -11.16
C VAL A 64 12.59 -16.86 -12.45
N ASP A 65 12.63 -18.17 -12.61
CA ASP A 65 12.97 -18.80 -13.89
C ASP A 65 11.70 -19.30 -14.56
N GLY A 66 11.53 -19.05 -15.85
CA GLY A 66 10.38 -19.53 -16.64
C GLY A 66 9.28 -18.48 -16.85
N ASP A 67 8.10 -18.95 -17.27
CA ASP A 67 6.97 -18.10 -17.63
C ASP A 67 5.66 -18.70 -17.08
N LEU A 68 4.82 -17.88 -16.47
CA LEU A 68 3.55 -18.27 -15.89
C LEU A 68 2.43 -17.47 -16.55
N ILE A 69 1.42 -18.18 -17.04
CA ILE A 69 0.18 -17.53 -17.48
C ILE A 69 -0.42 -16.66 -16.36
N PRO A 70 -1.04 -15.51 -16.69
CA PRO A 70 -1.76 -14.73 -15.70
C PRO A 70 -2.87 -15.54 -15.02
N THR A 71 -2.79 -15.63 -13.70
CA THR A 71 -3.74 -16.37 -12.86
C THR A 71 -4.17 -15.51 -11.67
N VAL A 72 -5.37 -15.75 -11.16
CA VAL A 72 -5.87 -15.05 -9.97
C VAL A 72 -6.17 -16.07 -8.88
N TRP A 73 -5.36 -16.06 -7.84
CA TRP A 73 -5.42 -17.04 -6.76
C TRP A 73 -6.42 -16.58 -5.70
N PRO A 74 -7.43 -17.41 -5.35
CA PRO A 74 -8.31 -17.14 -4.22
C PRO A 74 -7.50 -16.93 -2.93
N VAL A 75 -7.99 -16.10 -2.01
CA VAL A 75 -7.25 -15.76 -0.78
C VAL A 75 -7.00 -17.01 0.06
N GLU A 76 -7.97 -17.91 0.18
CA GLU A 76 -7.84 -19.16 0.94
C GLU A 76 -6.83 -20.13 0.32
N SER A 77 -6.79 -20.22 -1.01
CA SER A 77 -5.77 -21.01 -1.72
C SER A 77 -4.37 -20.43 -1.50
N ALA A 78 -4.22 -19.11 -1.60
CA ALA A 78 -2.96 -18.43 -1.35
C ALA A 78 -2.48 -18.59 0.11
N LYS A 79 -3.39 -18.56 1.10
CA LYS A 79 -3.08 -18.88 2.51
C LYS A 79 -2.60 -20.31 2.67
N THR A 80 -3.26 -21.26 2.01
CA THR A 80 -2.87 -22.68 2.03
C THR A 80 -1.48 -22.87 1.43
N VAL A 81 -1.22 -22.29 0.25
CA VAL A 81 0.10 -22.31 -0.38
C VAL A 81 1.15 -21.68 0.53
N LEU A 82 0.87 -20.53 1.13
CA LEU A 82 1.79 -19.89 2.09
C LEU A 82 2.10 -20.82 3.28
N ALA A 83 1.11 -21.54 3.82
CA ALA A 83 1.31 -22.48 4.90
C ALA A 83 2.19 -23.68 4.47
N ILE A 84 1.96 -24.21 3.27
CA ILE A 84 2.77 -25.27 2.67
C ILE A 84 4.21 -24.80 2.48
N CYS A 85 4.42 -23.66 1.82
CA CYS A 85 5.75 -23.10 1.59
C CYS A 85 6.49 -22.83 2.92
N LYS A 86 5.80 -22.32 3.95
CA LYS A 86 6.40 -22.15 5.29
C LYS A 86 6.81 -23.46 5.94
N SER A 87 6.09 -24.55 5.68
CA SER A 87 6.47 -25.89 6.14
C SER A 87 7.72 -26.39 5.40
N LEU A 88 7.75 -26.22 4.07
CA LEU A 88 8.86 -26.62 3.20
C LEU A 88 10.15 -25.83 3.51
N GLY A 89 10.04 -24.51 3.69
CA GLY A 89 11.18 -23.63 4.00
C GLY A 89 11.88 -23.90 5.33
N ARG A 90 11.32 -24.76 6.21
CA ARG A 90 12.01 -25.23 7.42
C ARG A 90 13.03 -26.35 7.14
N LYS A 91 12.99 -26.95 5.94
CA LYS A 91 13.81 -28.12 5.59
C LYS A 91 15.20 -27.77 5.02
N GLY A 92 15.46 -26.50 4.66
CA GLY A 92 16.77 -26.05 4.17
C GLY A 92 16.73 -24.67 3.47
N ASP A 93 17.90 -24.05 3.32
CA ASP A 93 18.02 -22.64 2.88
C ASP A 93 17.94 -22.43 1.35
N GLU A 94 18.04 -23.50 0.53
CA GLU A 94 18.04 -23.42 -0.95
C GLU A 94 16.84 -24.12 -1.59
N HIS A 95 15.70 -24.18 -0.90
CA HIS A 95 14.50 -24.84 -1.40
C HIS A 95 13.79 -23.99 -2.48
N THR A 96 13.51 -24.58 -3.65
CA THR A 96 12.67 -23.99 -4.70
C THR A 96 11.35 -24.71 -4.83
N VAL A 97 10.35 -24.03 -5.36
CA VAL A 97 9.07 -24.63 -5.75
C VAL A 97 8.81 -24.31 -7.20
N ASP A 98 8.31 -25.30 -7.91
CA ASP A 98 7.79 -25.14 -9.25
C ASP A 98 6.30 -24.86 -9.17
N ILE A 99 5.84 -23.89 -9.94
CA ILE A 99 4.44 -23.52 -10.07
C ILE A 99 4.08 -23.72 -11.54
N ASP A 100 3.21 -24.68 -11.82
CA ASP A 100 2.63 -24.89 -13.13
C ASP A 100 1.16 -24.48 -13.13
N ALA A 101 0.71 -23.88 -14.22
CA ALA A 101 -0.70 -23.58 -14.44
C ALA A 101 -1.16 -24.16 -15.79
N THR A 102 -2.25 -24.92 -15.72
CA THR A 102 -2.91 -25.56 -16.86
C THR A 102 -4.40 -25.21 -16.88
N ALA A 103 -5.02 -25.26 -18.07
CA ALA A 103 -6.44 -24.99 -18.21
C ALA A 103 -7.24 -25.99 -17.36
N ALA A 104 -8.09 -25.48 -16.47
CA ALA A 104 -8.95 -26.34 -15.67
C ALA A 104 -9.96 -27.06 -16.58
N PRO A 105 -10.34 -28.31 -16.27
CA PRO A 105 -11.45 -28.96 -16.96
C PRO A 105 -12.73 -28.13 -16.77
N PRO A 106 -13.59 -28.02 -17.81
CA PRO A 106 -14.84 -27.30 -17.68
C PRO A 106 -15.72 -27.94 -16.60
N PRO A 107 -16.43 -27.14 -15.78
CA PRO A 107 -17.35 -27.67 -14.78
C PRO A 107 -18.49 -28.46 -15.45
N GLU A 108 -19.03 -29.46 -14.73
CA GLU A 108 -20.15 -30.27 -15.21
C GLU A 108 -21.42 -29.43 -15.47
N GLU A 109 -21.61 -28.36 -14.68
CA GLU A 109 -22.68 -27.37 -14.82
C GLU A 109 -22.06 -25.97 -15.00
N PRO A 110 -21.78 -25.51 -16.23
CA PRO A 110 -21.20 -24.20 -16.45
C PRO A 110 -22.22 -23.10 -16.17
N THR A 111 -21.91 -22.22 -15.21
CA THR A 111 -22.63 -20.95 -15.04
C THR A 111 -22.25 -20.01 -16.18
N GLU A 112 -23.23 -19.32 -16.77
CA GLU A 112 -22.99 -18.36 -17.86
C GLU A 112 -22.04 -17.24 -17.39
N GLY A 113 -20.89 -17.10 -18.04
CA GLY A 113 -19.84 -16.13 -17.68
C GLY A 113 -18.73 -16.68 -16.77
N GLU A 114 -18.84 -17.92 -16.28
CA GLU A 114 -17.80 -18.58 -15.50
C GLU A 114 -16.91 -19.40 -16.43
N HIS A 115 -15.75 -18.85 -16.80
CA HIS A 115 -14.76 -19.60 -17.55
C HIS A 115 -14.07 -20.60 -16.61
N PRO A 116 -13.77 -21.85 -17.03
CA PRO A 116 -12.83 -22.66 -16.28
C PRO A 116 -11.53 -21.84 -16.20
N GLY A 117 -11.12 -21.54 -14.97
CA GLY A 117 -9.90 -20.80 -14.73
C GLY A 117 -8.71 -21.72 -14.97
N TRP A 118 -7.85 -21.83 -13.97
CA TRP A 118 -6.62 -22.60 -14.06
C TRP A 118 -6.56 -23.63 -12.96
N THR A 119 -6.06 -24.82 -13.25
CA THR A 119 -5.53 -25.70 -12.21
C THR A 119 -4.07 -25.30 -12.01
N VAL A 120 -3.77 -24.80 -10.83
CA VAL A 120 -2.41 -24.43 -10.41
C VAL A 120 -1.85 -25.57 -9.57
N THR A 121 -0.70 -26.07 -9.98
CA THR A 121 0.06 -27.11 -9.32
C THR A 121 1.31 -26.52 -8.71
N LEU A 122 1.51 -26.73 -7.42
CA LEU A 122 2.73 -26.42 -6.69
C LEU A 122 3.50 -27.72 -6.41
N SER A 123 4.75 -27.81 -6.84
CA SER A 123 5.63 -28.96 -6.59
C SER A 123 6.97 -28.54 -5.99
N GLU A 124 7.52 -29.34 -5.08
CA GLU A 124 8.84 -29.13 -4.47
C GLU A 124 9.97 -29.51 -5.44
N THR A 125 10.99 -28.64 -5.58
CA THR A 125 12.17 -28.89 -6.44
C THR A 125 13.47 -28.49 -5.73
N PRO A 126 14.50 -29.37 -5.70
CA PRO A 126 14.47 -30.79 -6.06
C PRO A 126 13.63 -31.58 -5.05
N ALA A 127 12.92 -32.63 -5.50
CA ALA A 127 12.21 -33.55 -4.61
C ALA A 127 13.22 -34.29 -3.71
N LEU A 128 13.43 -33.78 -2.49
CA LEU A 128 14.42 -34.33 -1.54
C LEU A 128 13.94 -35.63 -0.87
N PHE A 129 12.66 -35.97 -1.05
CA PHE A 129 12.03 -37.19 -0.54
C PHE A 129 11.17 -37.78 -1.66
N ASP A 130 11.14 -39.10 -1.83
CA ASP A 130 10.36 -39.85 -2.84
C ASP A 130 8.81 -39.67 -2.72
N SER A 131 8.35 -38.67 -1.97
CA SER A 131 6.98 -38.20 -1.93
C SER A 131 6.92 -36.84 -2.62
N ASP A 132 6.41 -36.82 -3.85
CA ASP A 132 6.06 -35.61 -4.59
C ASP A 132 5.06 -34.81 -3.74
N THR A 133 5.54 -33.79 -3.00
CA THR A 133 4.64 -32.87 -2.31
C THR A 133 4.04 -31.97 -3.37
N GLU A 134 2.97 -32.46 -3.98
CA GLU A 134 2.19 -31.77 -4.98
C GLU A 134 0.92 -31.21 -4.33
N PHE A 135 0.67 -29.92 -4.53
CA PHE A 135 -0.58 -29.29 -4.11
C PHE A 135 -1.25 -28.64 -5.30
N GLN A 136 -2.49 -29.04 -5.57
CA GLN A 136 -3.29 -28.51 -6.66
C GLN A 136 -4.47 -27.70 -6.14
N PHE A 137 -4.76 -26.59 -6.79
CA PHE A 137 -5.95 -25.79 -6.52
C PHE A 137 -6.46 -25.10 -7.79
N HIS A 138 -7.71 -24.67 -7.75
CA HIS A 138 -8.31 -23.90 -8.83
C HIS A 138 -8.06 -22.40 -8.61
N ALA A 139 -7.46 -21.75 -9.61
CA ALA A 139 -7.34 -20.31 -9.71
C ALA A 139 -8.32 -19.77 -10.74
N HIS A 140 -8.69 -18.49 -10.63
CA HIS A 140 -9.54 -17.82 -11.60
C HIS A 140 -8.72 -17.31 -12.80
N ALA A 141 -9.41 -17.05 -13.91
CA ALA A 141 -8.86 -16.34 -15.05
C ALA A 141 -8.51 -14.89 -14.68
N GLU A 142 -7.57 -14.30 -15.42
CA GLU A 142 -7.13 -12.91 -15.23
C GLU A 142 -8.28 -11.90 -15.25
N THR A 143 -9.32 -12.14 -16.05
CA THR A 143 -10.51 -11.27 -16.16
C THR A 143 -11.26 -11.08 -14.85
N ARG A 144 -11.03 -11.94 -13.84
CA ARG A 144 -11.61 -11.80 -12.51
C ARG A 144 -10.97 -10.67 -11.70
N PHE A 145 -9.74 -10.29 -12.02
CA PHE A 145 -9.01 -9.22 -11.33
C PHE A 145 -9.06 -7.91 -12.13
N PRO A 146 -9.20 -6.74 -11.49
CA PRO A 146 -9.35 -5.45 -12.18
C PRO A 146 -8.00 -4.89 -12.67
N THR A 147 -7.25 -5.64 -13.47
CA THR A 147 -5.87 -5.32 -13.91
C THR A 147 -5.77 -3.93 -14.55
N ALA A 148 -6.71 -3.55 -15.42
CA ALA A 148 -6.70 -2.24 -16.09
C ALA A 148 -6.91 -1.05 -15.12
N MET A 149 -7.68 -1.23 -14.05
CA MET A 149 -7.84 -0.21 -13.02
C MET A 149 -6.57 -0.10 -12.18
N VAL A 150 -6.02 -1.24 -11.76
CA VAL A 150 -4.81 -1.30 -10.92
C VAL A 150 -3.61 -0.72 -11.66
N HIS A 151 -3.43 -1.07 -12.94
CA HIS A 151 -2.38 -0.50 -13.77
C HIS A 151 -2.47 1.03 -13.82
N ARG A 152 -3.65 1.59 -14.12
CA ARG A 152 -3.85 3.04 -14.13
C ARG A 152 -3.54 3.69 -12.78
N ALA A 153 -3.92 3.05 -11.68
CA ALA A 153 -3.64 3.54 -10.33
C ALA A 153 -2.14 3.61 -10.03
N LEU A 154 -1.41 2.52 -10.28
CA LEU A 154 0.03 2.42 -10.04
C LEU A 154 0.84 3.33 -10.97
N SER A 155 0.36 3.57 -12.19
CA SER A 155 0.99 4.51 -13.14
C SER A 155 0.66 5.98 -12.87
N GLY A 156 -0.18 6.30 -11.88
CA GLY A 156 -0.64 7.68 -11.64
C GLY A 156 -1.52 8.24 -12.77
N LEU A 157 -2.15 7.36 -13.55
CA LEU A 157 -3.04 7.68 -14.66
C LEU A 157 -4.52 7.54 -14.26
N LEU A 158 -4.82 7.55 -12.97
CA LEU A 158 -6.20 7.70 -12.51
C LEU A 158 -6.65 9.12 -12.81
N GLU A 159 -7.64 9.23 -13.68
CA GLU A 159 -8.29 10.51 -13.96
C GLU A 159 -9.43 10.71 -12.95
N SER A 160 -9.36 11.80 -12.20
CA SER A 160 -10.54 12.31 -11.50
C SER A 160 -11.34 13.17 -12.46
N LYS A 161 -12.67 13.01 -12.47
CA LYS A 161 -13.58 13.85 -13.30
C LYS A 161 -13.49 15.33 -12.91
N GLU A 162 -13.18 15.58 -11.65
CA GLU A 162 -13.01 16.91 -11.07
C GLU A 162 -11.66 16.93 -10.34
N PRO A 163 -10.83 17.97 -10.51
CA PRO A 163 -9.61 18.08 -9.73
C PRO A 163 -9.97 18.12 -8.24
N PRO A 164 -9.23 17.38 -7.38
CA PRO A 164 -9.51 17.42 -5.95
C PRO A 164 -9.35 18.84 -5.43
N GLU A 165 -10.27 19.27 -4.57
CA GLU A 165 -10.15 20.58 -3.93
C GLU A 165 -8.88 20.57 -3.05
N PRO A 166 -8.08 21.65 -3.07
CA PRO A 166 -6.95 21.77 -2.17
C PRO A 166 -7.44 21.74 -0.73
N SER A 167 -7.10 20.69 0.00
CA SER A 167 -7.35 20.57 1.44
C SER A 167 -6.06 20.24 2.18
N LEU A 168 -5.93 20.81 3.37
CA LEU A 168 -4.87 20.48 4.33
C LEU A 168 -5.11 19.12 4.99
N LEU A 169 -6.36 18.67 5.05
CA LEU A 169 -6.73 17.36 5.59
C LEU A 169 -6.50 16.25 4.57
N THR A 170 -5.88 15.16 5.02
CA THR A 170 -5.95 13.86 4.36
C THR A 170 -6.39 12.84 5.39
N GLN A 171 -7.61 12.33 5.24
CA GLN A 171 -8.18 11.41 6.20
C GLN A 171 -7.91 9.96 5.80
N TRP A 172 -7.37 9.20 6.74
CA TRP A 172 -7.03 7.79 6.52
C TRP A 172 -7.92 6.90 7.37
N GLY A 173 -8.51 5.88 6.74
CA GLY A 173 -9.08 4.76 7.47
C GLY A 173 -7.99 3.87 8.05
N ALA A 174 -8.24 3.30 9.22
CA ALA A 174 -7.34 2.30 9.80
C ALA A 174 -7.16 1.09 8.88
N ASN A 175 -8.21 0.69 8.16
CA ASN A 175 -8.18 -0.36 7.13
C ASN A 175 -7.29 -0.02 5.94
N VAL A 176 -7.05 1.26 5.65
CA VAL A 176 -6.15 1.70 4.56
C VAL A 176 -4.69 1.61 5.01
N LEU A 177 -4.39 2.08 6.23
CA LEU A 177 -3.01 2.12 6.72
C LEU A 177 -2.52 0.78 7.28
N ALA A 178 -3.40 -0.04 7.84
CA ALA A 178 -3.02 -1.29 8.50
C ALA A 178 -2.25 -2.26 7.56
N PRO A 179 -2.69 -2.51 6.31
CA PRO A 179 -1.91 -3.30 5.36
C PRO A 179 -0.52 -2.73 5.09
N LEU A 180 -0.42 -1.42 4.90
CA LEU A 180 0.86 -0.74 4.63
C LEU A 180 1.83 -0.88 5.80
N VAL A 181 1.33 -0.69 7.02
CA VAL A 181 2.11 -0.87 8.26
C VAL A 181 2.55 -2.32 8.41
N ALA A 182 1.69 -3.29 8.11
CA ALA A 182 2.03 -4.71 8.19
C ALA A 182 3.18 -5.07 7.23
N VAL A 183 3.09 -4.64 5.97
CA VAL A 183 4.14 -4.83 4.95
C VAL A 183 5.43 -4.14 5.36
N ALA A 184 5.37 -2.85 5.74
CA ALA A 184 6.52 -2.05 6.14
C ALA A 184 7.26 -2.66 7.35
N LYS A 185 6.50 -3.10 8.36
CA LYS A 185 7.03 -3.75 9.55
C LYS A 185 7.75 -5.05 9.22
N ARG A 186 7.18 -5.90 8.35
CA ARG A 186 7.82 -7.15 7.90
C ARG A 186 9.11 -6.87 7.14
N ARG A 187 9.07 -5.94 6.18
CA ARG A 187 10.21 -5.55 5.34
C ARG A 187 11.28 -4.74 6.08
N LYS A 188 10.94 -4.19 7.25
CA LYS A 188 11.78 -3.25 8.02
C LYS A 188 12.18 -2.03 7.20
N GLN A 189 11.23 -1.53 6.41
CA GLN A 189 11.42 -0.38 5.51
C GLN A 189 10.44 0.73 5.87
N PRO A 190 10.81 2.00 5.64
CA PRO A 190 9.87 3.11 5.80
C PRO A 190 8.78 3.07 4.73
N ILE A 191 7.61 3.60 5.08
CA ILE A 191 6.54 3.88 4.12
C ILE A 191 6.82 5.24 3.50
N ARG A 192 6.89 5.31 2.16
CA ARG A 192 6.96 6.57 1.42
C ARG A 192 5.63 6.79 0.72
N LEU A 193 4.99 7.92 0.96
CA LEU A 193 3.72 8.31 0.34
C LEU A 193 3.97 9.50 -0.59
N PHE A 194 3.50 9.38 -1.84
CA PHE A 194 3.59 10.42 -2.86
C PHE A 194 2.17 10.80 -3.28
N ARG A 195 1.75 12.03 -2.95
CA ARG A 195 0.45 12.56 -3.35
C ARG A 195 0.41 12.68 -4.88
N GLN A 196 -0.62 12.13 -5.51
CA GLN A 196 -0.82 12.30 -6.95
C GLN A 196 -1.45 13.68 -7.22
N PRO A 197 -1.04 14.41 -8.28
CA PRO A 197 -1.54 15.77 -8.52
C PRO A 197 -3.02 15.85 -8.91
N LEU A 198 -3.53 14.81 -9.57
CA LEU A 198 -4.86 14.80 -10.21
C LEU A 198 -5.89 13.95 -9.43
N THR A 199 -5.47 13.34 -8.33
CA THR A 199 -6.32 12.48 -7.49
C THR A 199 -5.97 12.67 -6.03
N GLU A 200 -6.85 12.24 -5.12
CA GLU A 200 -6.54 12.17 -3.69
C GLU A 200 -5.71 10.92 -3.35
N ALA A 201 -5.50 10.02 -4.31
CA ALA A 201 -4.76 8.78 -4.09
C ALA A 201 -3.28 9.07 -3.85
N HIS A 202 -2.67 8.28 -2.98
CA HIS A 202 -1.25 8.36 -2.70
C HIS A 202 -0.57 7.12 -3.27
N LEU A 203 0.45 7.33 -4.11
CA LEU A 203 1.36 6.26 -4.48
C LEU A 203 2.21 5.91 -3.27
N VAL A 204 2.37 4.63 -3.00
CA VAL A 204 3.10 4.12 -1.84
C VAL A 204 4.32 3.35 -2.33
N GLN A 205 5.47 3.57 -1.70
CA GLN A 205 6.68 2.77 -1.92
C GLN A 205 7.21 2.23 -0.59
N ILE A 206 7.53 0.93 -0.55
CA ILE A 206 8.13 0.26 0.61
C ILE A 206 9.34 -0.56 0.14
N GLY A 207 10.54 0.02 0.28
CA GLY A 207 11.76 -0.55 -0.29
C GLY A 207 11.76 -0.51 -1.82
N ASP A 208 12.49 -1.46 -2.44
CA ASP A 208 12.79 -1.39 -3.88
C ASP A 208 11.85 -2.22 -4.75
N THR A 209 11.06 -3.11 -4.14
CA THR A 209 10.25 -4.10 -4.87
C THR A 209 8.80 -4.16 -4.40
N TRP A 210 8.32 -3.11 -3.74
CA TRP A 210 6.92 -2.99 -3.35
C TRP A 210 6.42 -1.58 -3.64
N LEU A 211 5.41 -1.53 -4.48
CA LEU A 211 4.63 -0.35 -4.82
C LEU A 211 3.18 -0.59 -4.43
N GLY A 212 2.46 0.50 -4.18
CA GLY A 212 1.05 0.42 -3.87
C GLY A 212 0.35 1.73 -4.12
N VAL A 213 -0.96 1.72 -3.91
CA VAL A 213 -1.79 2.92 -3.93
C VAL A 213 -2.68 2.88 -2.70
N ALA A 214 -2.79 3.99 -2.00
CA ALA A 214 -3.67 4.15 -0.86
C ALA A 214 -4.72 5.23 -1.16
N TYR A 215 -5.99 4.89 -1.02
CA TYR A 215 -7.10 5.81 -1.20
C TYR A 215 -7.53 6.38 0.15
N PRO A 216 -7.45 7.70 0.36
CA PRO A 216 -7.96 8.31 1.57
C PRO A 216 -9.49 8.20 1.64
N ILE A 217 -10.02 8.36 2.85
CA ILE A 217 -11.46 8.45 3.07
C ILE A 217 -11.87 9.89 2.82
N LYS A 218 -12.97 10.07 2.08
CA LYS A 218 -13.57 11.39 1.90
C LYS A 218 -14.22 11.84 3.21
N PRO A 219 -13.88 13.04 3.72
CA PRO A 219 -14.57 13.62 4.87
C PRO A 219 -16.08 13.72 4.61
N LEU A 220 -16.87 13.62 5.68
CA LEU A 220 -18.31 13.83 5.56
C LEU A 220 -18.61 15.32 5.30
N PRO A 221 -19.71 15.63 4.59
CA PRO A 221 -20.11 17.02 4.38
C PRO A 221 -20.26 17.77 5.71
N GLY A 222 -19.53 18.88 5.86
CA GLY A 222 -19.55 19.73 7.05
C GLY A 222 -18.49 19.41 8.11
N GLU A 223 -17.62 18.42 7.90
CA GLU A 223 -16.43 18.22 8.73
C GLU A 223 -15.37 19.30 8.47
N ALA A 224 -14.67 19.72 9.52
CA ALA A 224 -13.58 20.70 9.40
C ALA A 224 -12.40 20.09 8.61
N SER A 225 -12.00 20.73 7.52
CA SER A 225 -10.93 20.27 6.61
C SER A 225 -9.65 21.10 6.67
N GLU A 226 -9.69 22.26 7.33
CA GLU A 226 -8.60 23.24 7.33
C GLU A 226 -7.77 23.20 8.62
N GLU A 227 -8.33 22.74 9.73
CA GLU A 227 -7.65 22.67 11.01
C GLU A 227 -8.12 21.47 11.85
N PRO A 228 -7.28 20.95 12.76
CA PRO A 228 -7.71 19.94 13.72
C PRO A 228 -8.86 20.46 14.58
N SER A 229 -9.88 19.63 14.82
CA SER A 229 -11.03 19.99 15.65
C SER A 229 -10.74 19.99 17.16
N VAL A 230 -9.48 19.76 17.55
CA VAL A 230 -9.04 19.63 18.94
C VAL A 230 -7.74 20.39 19.14
N GLU A 231 -7.65 21.08 20.28
CA GLU A 231 -6.46 21.80 20.68
C GLU A 231 -5.45 20.88 21.40
N PRO A 232 -4.14 21.09 21.23
CA PRO A 232 -3.14 20.34 21.99
C PRO A 232 -3.19 20.74 23.48
N ILE A 233 -3.42 19.77 24.36
CA ILE A 233 -3.39 19.98 25.81
C ILE A 233 -1.95 19.78 26.30
N LEU A 234 -1.08 20.75 25.99
CA LEU A 234 0.30 20.80 26.45
C LEU A 234 0.49 22.05 27.32
N THR A 235 1.03 21.88 28.53
CA THR A 235 1.48 23.05 29.32
C THR A 235 2.66 23.67 28.58
N PRO A 236 2.60 24.97 28.21
CA PRO A 236 3.73 25.64 27.60
C PRO A 236 4.95 25.52 28.53
N PRO A 237 6.16 25.22 28.03
CA PRO A 237 7.34 25.22 28.88
C PRO A 237 7.50 26.60 29.53
N ALA A 238 8.02 26.64 30.76
CA ALA A 238 8.34 27.89 31.43
C ALA A 238 9.29 28.71 30.53
N GLY A 239 8.89 29.91 30.15
CA GLY A 239 9.60 30.75 29.19
C GLY A 239 9.04 30.75 27.76
N ALA A 240 8.09 29.90 27.37
CA ALA A 240 7.50 29.96 26.02
C ALA A 240 6.75 31.27 25.75
N VAL A 241 6.11 31.82 26.79
CA VAL A 241 5.47 33.15 26.73
C VAL A 241 6.53 34.25 26.68
N ASP A 242 7.66 34.06 27.36
CA ASP A 242 8.78 35.01 27.37
C ASP A 242 9.50 35.03 26.00
N GLU A 243 9.71 33.88 25.36
CA GLU A 243 10.27 33.76 24.00
C GLU A 243 9.35 34.41 22.96
N LEU A 244 8.02 34.19 23.06
CA LEU A 244 7.06 34.86 22.18
C LEU A 244 7.05 36.38 22.41
N ARG A 245 7.15 36.81 23.67
CA ARG A 245 7.19 38.23 24.07
C ARG A 245 8.48 38.91 23.62
N GLU A 246 9.62 38.24 23.72
CA GLU A 246 10.92 38.68 23.20
C GLU A 246 10.89 38.79 21.67
N ALA A 247 10.36 37.79 20.98
CA ALA A 247 10.21 37.82 19.52
C ALA A 247 9.31 38.96 19.05
N ILE A 248 8.18 39.21 19.73
CA ILE A 248 7.29 40.34 19.44
C ILE A 248 8.00 41.68 19.73
N ALA A 249 8.77 41.76 20.81
CA ALA A 249 9.55 42.94 21.15
C ALA A 249 10.65 43.23 20.10
N GLU A 250 11.33 42.21 19.60
CA GLU A 250 12.34 42.31 18.54
C GLU A 250 11.72 42.71 17.20
N MET A 251 10.57 42.12 16.83
CA MET A 251 9.82 42.53 15.63
C MET A 251 9.40 44.00 15.70
N LYS A 252 8.95 44.46 16.87
CA LYS A 252 8.63 45.87 17.10
C LYS A 252 9.86 46.77 17.03
N ALA A 253 10.99 46.34 17.62
CA ALA A 253 12.25 47.09 17.60
C ALA A 253 12.88 47.19 16.19
N SER A 254 12.66 46.18 15.35
CA SER A 254 13.06 46.15 13.94
C SER A 254 12.08 46.89 13.01
N GLY A 255 11.03 47.51 13.57
CA GLY A 255 10.06 48.34 12.82
C GLY A 255 8.99 47.55 12.08
N VAL A 256 8.86 46.24 12.32
CA VAL A 256 7.82 45.40 11.73
C VAL A 256 6.49 45.70 12.41
N THR A 257 5.50 46.17 11.64
CA THR A 257 4.17 46.51 12.15
C THR A 257 3.21 45.34 11.89
N VAL A 258 2.73 44.69 12.95
CA VAL A 258 1.66 43.68 12.84
C VAL A 258 0.33 44.42 12.78
N THR A 259 -0.37 44.31 11.66
CA THR A 259 -1.73 44.83 11.49
C THR A 259 -2.72 43.68 11.59
N VAL A 260 -3.77 43.86 12.38
CA VAL A 260 -4.84 42.86 12.55
C VAL A 260 -6.06 43.37 11.79
N ASP A 261 -6.53 42.62 10.80
CA ASP A 261 -7.62 43.05 9.90
C ASP A 261 -8.92 43.35 10.65
N ASN A 262 -9.16 42.66 11.77
CA ASN A 262 -10.26 42.96 12.68
C ASN A 262 -9.73 43.37 14.06
N PRO A 263 -9.65 44.69 14.35
CA PRO A 263 -9.12 45.20 15.63
C PRO A 263 -10.02 44.88 16.84
N ARG A 264 -11.16 44.21 16.63
CA ARG A 264 -12.04 43.68 17.69
C ARG A 264 -12.21 42.15 17.63
N GLY A 265 -11.42 41.46 16.82
CA GLY A 265 -11.42 40.00 16.71
C GLY A 265 -10.61 39.34 17.82
N ALA A 266 -10.76 38.02 17.97
CA ALA A 266 -10.08 37.24 19.01
C ALA A 266 -8.55 37.46 19.01
N VAL A 267 -7.93 37.54 17.83
CA VAL A 267 -6.49 37.81 17.69
C VAL A 267 -6.09 39.20 18.20
N ALA A 268 -6.89 40.23 17.91
CA ALA A 268 -6.63 41.58 18.41
C ALA A 268 -6.81 41.68 19.93
N GLN A 269 -7.77 40.95 20.49
CA GLN A 269 -8.00 40.86 21.93
C GLN A 269 -6.83 40.14 22.63
N THR A 270 -6.39 38.99 22.10
CA THR A 270 -5.23 38.25 22.66
C THR A 270 -3.95 39.09 22.61
N ILE A 271 -3.72 39.84 21.53
CA ILE A 271 -2.56 40.75 21.43
C ILE A 271 -2.69 41.92 22.42
N ALA A 272 -3.89 42.47 22.61
CA ALA A 272 -4.13 43.56 23.56
C ALA A 272 -3.96 43.09 25.02
N ASP A 273 -4.46 41.90 25.35
CA ASP A 273 -4.34 41.30 26.67
C ASP A 273 -2.87 40.97 26.98
N ALA A 274 -2.13 40.41 26.01
CA ALA A 274 -0.69 40.18 26.13
C ALA A 274 0.11 41.50 26.28
N ALA A 275 -0.27 42.57 25.55
CA ALA A 275 0.37 43.88 25.68
C ALA A 275 0.11 44.54 27.04
N ALA A 276 -1.08 44.33 27.64
CA ALA A 276 -1.43 44.85 28.95
C ALA A 276 -0.60 44.19 30.08
N GLU A 277 -0.28 42.90 29.95
CA GLU A 277 0.65 42.20 30.85
C GLU A 277 2.12 42.63 30.66
N VAL A 278 2.45 43.32 29.56
CA VAL A 278 3.78 43.90 29.30
C VAL A 278 3.97 45.30 29.87
N GLY A 279 2.89 46.07 30.01
CA GLY A 279 2.93 47.43 30.54
C GLY A 279 2.79 47.55 32.07
N ALA A 280 2.72 46.44 32.79
CA ALA A 280 2.40 46.41 34.23
C ALA A 280 3.63 46.28 35.17
N GLU A 281 4.85 46.47 34.67
CA GLU A 281 6.06 46.72 35.49
C GLU A 281 6.38 48.22 35.62
#